data_AF-A0A8S2QKD7-F1
#
_entry.id   AF-A0A8S2QKD7-F1
#
_cell.length_a   1.000
_cell.length_b   1.000
_cell.length_c   1.000
_cell.angle_alpha   90.00
_cell.angle_beta   90.00
_cell.angle_gamma   90.00
#
_symmetry.space_group_name_H-M   'P 1'
#
loop_
_entity.id
_entity.type
_entity.pdbx_description
1 polymer ?
#
loop_
_entity_poly.entity_id
_entity_poly.type
_entity_poly.pdbx_seq_one_letter_code
_entity_poly.pdbx_strand_id
1 'polypeptide(L)' 'MLYDLIGVYGKVGQSGRNDDDVYDRYSHRWTVILLGVFIIAISAKQFVGTPIECIPPSDFAGNHKAYVENYCWT' A
#
# COMPACT_ATOMS: atom_id res chain seq x y z
N MET A 1 -10.69 21.13 -8.57
CA MET A 1 -11.73 22.18 -8.46
C MET A 1 -12.43 22.15 -7.10
N LEU A 2 -13.13 21.07 -6.72
CA LEU A 2 -13.81 21.00 -5.41
C LEU A 2 -12.84 20.78 -4.23
N TYR A 3 -11.82 19.93 -4.41
CA TYR A 3 -10.76 19.67 -3.42
C TYR A 3 -9.86 20.88 -3.15
N ASP A 4 -9.63 21.72 -4.17
CA ASP A 4 -8.84 22.94 -4.04
C ASP A 4 -9.59 24.02 -3.25
N LEU A 5 -10.91 24.14 -3.47
CA LEU A 5 -11.77 25.08 -2.76
C LEU A 5 -11.90 24.75 -1.26
N ILE A 6 -12.00 23.46 -0.90
CA ILE A 6 -12.05 23.03 0.51
C ILE A 6 -10.70 23.32 1.21
N GLY A 7 -9.58 23.15 0.51
CA GLY A 7 -8.25 23.48 1.01
C GLY A 7 -8.01 24.98 1.23
N VAL A 8 -8.66 25.84 0.44
CA VAL A 8 -8.64 27.30 0.60
C VAL A 8 -9.46 27.75 1.79
N TYR A 9 -10.65 27.16 2.02
CA TYR A 9 -11.49 27.49 3.16
C TYR A 9 -10.86 27.07 4.50
N GLY A 10 -10.18 25.92 4.54
CA GLY A 10 -9.49 25.44 5.76
C GLY A 10 -8.27 26.27 6.19
N LYS A 11 -7.65 27.03 5.27
CA LYS A 11 -6.49 27.88 5.57
C LYS A 11 -6.85 29.27 6.10
N VAL A 12 -8.10 29.72 5.91
CA VAL A 12 -8.57 31.04 6.36
C VAL A 12 -8.86 31.06 7.88
N GLY A 13 -8.93 29.90 8.55
CA GLY A 13 -9.31 29.79 9.96
C GLY A 13 -8.19 29.49 10.98
N GLN A 14 -6.92 29.32 10.59
CA GLN A 14 -5.86 28.94 11.54
C GLN A 14 -5.24 30.17 12.24
N SER A 15 -5.93 30.65 13.28
CA SER A 15 -5.32 31.41 14.37
C SER A 15 -4.78 30.43 15.41
N GLY A 16 -3.46 30.16 15.39
CA GLY A 16 -2.77 29.44 16.47
C GLY A 16 -1.67 28.50 15.99
N ARG A 17 -0.41 28.93 16.18
CA ARG A 17 0.87 28.22 15.96
C ARG A 17 1.10 27.60 14.57
N ASN A 18 1.93 28.29 13.79
CA ASN A 18 2.34 27.93 12.44
C ASN A 18 3.48 26.89 12.44
N ASP A 19 3.19 25.65 12.86
CA ASP A 19 4.14 24.52 12.72
C ASP A 19 3.79 23.62 11.52
N ASP A 20 2.65 23.86 10.86
CA ASP A 20 2.22 23.18 9.63
C ASP A 20 2.91 23.78 8.40
N ASP A 21 4.24 23.73 8.40
CA ASP A 21 5.04 24.24 7.28
C ASP A 21 4.79 23.42 6.01
N VAL A 22 5.09 24.03 4.86
CA VAL A 22 4.91 23.38 3.54
C VAL A 22 5.67 22.06 3.42
N TYR A 23 6.79 21.93 4.13
CA TYR A 23 7.60 20.73 4.16
C TYR A 23 6.95 19.59 4.95
N ASP A 24 6.30 19.91 6.07
CA ASP A 24 5.53 18.92 6.85
C ASP A 24 4.36 18.40 6.00
N ARG A 25 3.65 19.31 5.34
CA ARG A 25 2.54 18.99 4.42
C ARG A 25 2.95 18.12 3.25
N TYR A 26 4.14 18.35 2.71
CA TYR A 26 4.70 17.54 1.64
C TYR A 26 5.08 16.16 2.18
N SER A 27 5.84 16.10 3.27
CA SER A 27 6.32 14.84 3.85
C SER A 27 5.20 13.86 4.18
N HIS A 28 4.18 14.30 4.94
CA HIS A 28 3.09 13.41 5.33
C HIS A 28 2.26 12.93 4.11
N ARG A 29 2.16 13.74 3.06
CA ARG A 29 1.38 13.39 1.87
C ARG A 29 2.13 12.42 0.98
N TRP A 30 3.44 12.62 0.80
CA TRP A 30 4.28 11.74 -0.01
C TRP A 30 4.53 10.39 0.66
N THR A 31 4.74 10.36 1.96
CA THR A 31 4.88 9.11 2.72
C THR A 31 3.65 8.22 2.57
N VAL A 32 2.45 8.79 2.74
CA VAL A 32 1.19 8.05 2.56
C VAL A 32 1.01 7.54 1.13
N ILE A 33 1.34 8.36 0.11
CA ILE A 33 1.27 7.96 -1.30
C ILE A 33 2.24 6.81 -1.59
N LEU A 34 3.49 6.91 -1.13
CA LEU A 34 4.50 5.87 -1.33
C LEU A 34 4.09 4.55 -0.68
N LEU A 35 3.59 4.59 0.56
CA LEU A 35 3.05 3.40 1.24
C LEU A 35 1.87 2.81 0.46
N GLY A 36 0.96 3.64 -0.05
CA GLY A 36 -0.15 3.19 -0.89
C GLY A 36 0.30 2.48 -2.16
N VAL A 37 1.32 3.00 -2.84
CA VAL A 37 1.92 2.35 -4.03
C VAL A 37 2.51 0.99 -3.68
N PHE A 38 3.24 0.88 -2.57
CA PHE A 38 3.79 -0.41 -2.14
C PHE A 38 2.71 -1.43 -1.77
N ILE A 39 1.62 -0.99 -1.12
CA ILE A 39 0.46 -1.86 -0.83
C ILE A 39 -0.13 -2.41 -2.13
N ILE A 40 -0.33 -1.55 -3.14
CA ILE A 40 -0.85 -1.98 -4.45
C ILE A 40 0.12 -2.94 -5.14
N ALA A 41 1.42 -2.66 -5.11
CA ALA A 41 2.44 -3.53 -5.73
C ALA A 41 2.51 -4.91 -5.07
N ILE A 42 2.47 -4.96 -3.74
CA ILE A 42 2.50 -6.19 -2.95
C ILE A 42 1.19 -6.99 -3.16
N SER A 43 0.04 -6.32 -3.12
CA SER A 43 -1.26 -6.96 -3.40
C SER A 43 -1.38 -7.50 -4.82
N ALA A 44 -0.88 -6.79 -5.83
CA ALA A 44 -0.86 -7.29 -7.19
C ALA A 44 -0.11 -8.64 -7.31
N LYS A 45 0.98 -8.81 -6.57
CA LYS A 45 1.74 -10.08 -6.52
C LYS A 45 0.93 -11.22 -5.89
N GLN A 46 0.06 -10.91 -4.94
CA GLN A 46 -0.73 -11.89 -4.20
C GLN A 46 -2.00 -12.32 -4.94
N PHE A 47 -2.62 -11.42 -5.71
CA PHE A 47 -3.89 -11.69 -6.41
C PHE A 47 -3.71 -12.23 -7.84
N VAL A 48 -2.62 -11.88 -8.52
CA VAL A 48 -2.38 -12.29 -9.93
C VAL A 48 -1.20 -13.28 -10.04
N GLY A 49 -0.32 -13.33 -9.04
CA GLY A 49 0.85 -14.23 -8.99
C GLY A 49 0.67 -15.39 -8.01
N THR A 50 1.75 -16.16 -7.80
CA THR A 50 1.80 -17.17 -6.72
C THR A 50 2.03 -16.46 -5.38
N PRO A 51 1.14 -16.67 -4.39
CA PRO A 51 1.20 -15.94 -3.12
C PRO A 51 2.46 -16.29 -2.30
N ILE A 52 2.97 -17.52 -2.44
CA ILE A 52 4.23 -17.99 -1.86
C ILE A 52 4.70 -19.26 -2.59
N GLU A 53 6.00 -19.43 -2.76
CA GLU A 53 6.60 -20.65 -3.30
C GLU A 53 7.23 -21.44 -2.14
N CYS A 54 6.73 -22.64 -1.87
CA CYS A 54 7.25 -23.52 -0.83
C CYS A 54 8.32 -24.46 -1.42
N ILE A 55 9.05 -25.22 -0.58
CA ILE A 55 9.95 -26.30 -1.04
C ILE A 55 9.19 -27.63 -0.93
N PRO A 56 8.40 -28.03 -1.95
CA PRO A 56 7.77 -29.33 -1.93
C PRO A 56 8.80 -30.43 -2.27
N PRO A 57 8.57 -31.67 -1.81
CA PRO A 57 9.25 -32.84 -2.36
C PRO A 57 9.12 -32.88 -3.90
N SER A 58 10.16 -33.36 -4.59
CA SER A 58 10.27 -33.35 -6.05
C SER A 58 9.15 -34.09 -6.78
N ASP A 59 8.42 -34.96 -6.08
CA ASP A 59 7.31 -35.75 -6.62
C ASP A 59 6.02 -34.94 -6.80
N PHE A 60 5.91 -33.77 -6.18
CA PHE A 60 4.73 -32.91 -6.30
C PHE A 60 4.89 -31.90 -7.44
N ALA A 61 4.36 -32.25 -8.61
CA ALA A 61 4.29 -31.36 -9.77
C ALA A 61 2.87 -30.81 -9.98
N GLY A 62 2.78 -29.65 -10.65
CA GLY A 62 1.51 -29.05 -11.10
C GLY A 62 0.56 -28.71 -9.95
N ASN A 63 -0.67 -29.24 -10.01
CA ASN A 63 -1.76 -28.89 -9.07
C ASN A 63 -1.44 -29.25 -7.62
N HIS A 64 -0.62 -30.28 -7.39
CA HIS A 64 -0.20 -30.65 -6.04
C HIS A 64 0.72 -29.60 -5.40
N LYS A 65 1.56 -28.93 -6.21
CA LYS A 65 2.40 -27.83 -5.74
C LYS A 65 1.55 -26.65 -5.28
N ALA A 66 0.57 -26.23 -6.11
CA ALA A 66 -0.36 -25.16 -5.76
C ALA A 66 -1.19 -25.47 -4.50
N TYR A 67 -1.56 -26.74 -4.28
CA TYR A 67 -2.24 -27.16 -3.04
C TYR A 67 -1.33 -26.99 -1.81
N VAL A 68 -0.10 -27.49 -1.88
CA VAL A 68 0.87 -27.37 -0.77
C VAL A 68 1.21 -25.90 -0.49
N GLU A 69 1.34 -25.07 -1.51
CA GLU A 69 1.58 -23.63 -1.36
C GLU A 69 0.42 -22.91 -0.65
N ASN A 70 -0.83 -23.24 -1.00
CA ASN A 70 -2.00 -22.71 -0.30
C ASN A 70 -2.09 -23.22 1.15
N TYR A 71 -1.66 -24.47 1.40
CA TYR A 71 -1.60 -25.02 2.75
C TYR A 71 -0.54 -24.32 3.61
N CYS A 72 0.63 -23.99 3.07
CA CYS A 72 1.67 -23.24 3.78
C CYS A 72 1.29 -21.76 4.03
N TRP A 73 0.39 -21.20 3.22
CA TRP A 73 -0.12 -19.85 3.40
C TRP A 73 -1.16 -19.75 4.54
N THR A 74 -1.77 -20.87 4.92
CA THR A 74 -2.71 -20.98 6.05
C THR A 74 -1.96 -21.30 7.34
#